data_AF-A0A963M9L0-F1
#
_entry.id   AF-A0A963M9L0-F1
#
_cell.length_a   1.000
_cell.length_b   1.000
_cell.length_c   1.000
_cell.angle_alpha   90.00
_cell.angle_beta   90.00
_cell.angle_gamma   90.00
#
_symmetry.space_group_name_H-M   'P 1'
#
loop_
_entity.id
_entity.type
_entity.pdbx_description
1 polymer ?
#
loop_
_entity_poly.entity_id
_entity_poly.type
_entity_poly.pdbx_seq_one_letter_code
_entity_poly.pdbx_strand_id
1 'polypeptide(L)'
;LDTMAHVIKTLQDNLKDDPFYPSYATPPVLARLIEQGALGQKTGAGYFKKVGKDILRLDPDKGDYVPAGAKADPIVDRILKKPAAERLKLLRESANPQAQFVWAILRDSFHYVAVHLAEIADSARDIDFAMRWGFGMKQGPFELWQEAGWAQVAQWVKDDIDAGKALSAAPLPAWVFDGPVAEGGGVHRPEGSWSPAARRFVPRSTLPVYARQAFPEAVLGSDAASPLKAGTEEYRNDE
;
A
#
# COMPACT_ATOMS: atom_id res chain seq x y z
N LEU A 1 15.50 3.08 14.01
CA LEU A 1 16.03 3.16 12.63
C LEU A 1 16.98 2.00 12.37
N ASP A 2 17.88 1.72 13.30
CA ASP A 2 18.62 0.46 13.41
C ASP A 2 17.77 -0.81 13.23
N THR A 3 16.60 -0.94 13.87
CA THR A 3 15.71 -2.10 13.65
C THR A 3 15.30 -2.25 12.18
N MET A 4 15.00 -1.14 11.51
CA MET A 4 14.66 -1.14 10.08
C MET A 4 15.88 -1.53 9.24
N ALA A 5 17.07 -1.04 9.57
CA ALA A 5 18.31 -1.44 8.88
C ALA A 5 18.61 -2.95 9.06
N HIS A 6 18.34 -3.52 10.23
CA HIS A 6 18.45 -4.96 10.44
C HIS A 6 17.48 -5.76 9.57
N VAL A 7 16.20 -5.33 9.48
CA VAL A 7 15.21 -5.96 8.59
C VAL A 7 15.65 -5.86 7.13
N ILE A 8 16.08 -4.68 6.68
CA ILE A 8 16.59 -4.47 5.32
C ILE A 8 17.77 -5.40 5.04
N LYS A 9 18.71 -5.54 5.98
CA LYS A 9 19.85 -6.47 5.84
C LYS A 9 19.38 -7.92 5.70
N THR A 10 18.37 -8.35 6.45
CA THR A 10 17.78 -9.69 6.28
C THR A 10 17.22 -9.88 4.87
N LEU A 11 16.54 -8.87 4.31
CA LEU A 11 16.06 -8.93 2.91
C LEU A 11 17.24 -9.04 1.93
N GLN A 12 18.28 -8.22 2.11
CA GLN A 12 19.49 -8.24 1.28
C GLN A 12 20.22 -9.60 1.34
N ASP A 13 20.27 -10.23 2.51
CA ASP A 13 20.97 -11.49 2.70
C ASP A 13 20.22 -12.67 2.03
N ASN A 14 18.89 -12.60 1.93
CA ASN A 14 18.04 -13.75 1.57
C ASN A 14 17.28 -13.61 0.24
N LEU A 15 17.13 -12.42 -0.34
CA LEU A 15 16.23 -12.17 -1.48
C LEU A 15 16.97 -11.72 -2.75
N LYS A 16 18.17 -12.26 -3.01
CA LYS A 16 19.03 -11.83 -4.13
C LYS A 16 18.39 -11.97 -5.51
N ASP A 17 17.46 -12.91 -5.64
CA ASP A 17 16.74 -13.19 -6.89
C ASP A 17 15.40 -12.44 -6.98
N ASP A 18 15.05 -11.65 -5.95
CA ASP A 18 13.83 -10.85 -5.95
C ASP A 18 13.92 -9.70 -6.96
N PRO A 19 12.91 -9.50 -7.82
CA PRO A 19 12.95 -8.45 -8.84
C PRO A 19 12.97 -7.02 -8.27
N PHE A 20 12.64 -6.83 -6.99
CA PHE A 20 12.69 -5.57 -6.27
C PHE A 20 13.97 -5.43 -5.43
N TYR A 21 14.87 -6.41 -5.44
CA TYR A 21 16.12 -6.40 -4.68
C TYR A 21 16.92 -5.09 -4.74
N PRO A 22 17.08 -4.40 -5.90
CA PRO A 22 17.79 -3.12 -5.95
C PRO A 22 17.19 -2.04 -5.03
N SER A 23 15.90 -2.10 -4.75
CA SER A 23 15.20 -1.17 -3.85
C SER A 23 15.51 -1.39 -2.36
N TYR A 24 16.08 -2.55 -2.00
CA TYR A 24 16.44 -2.88 -0.62
C TYR A 24 17.75 -2.21 -0.19
N ALA A 25 18.39 -1.40 -1.03
CA ALA A 25 19.57 -0.63 -0.63
C ALA A 25 19.24 0.31 0.54
N THR A 26 20.13 0.38 1.53
CA THR A 26 19.99 1.36 2.63
C THR A 26 20.27 2.76 2.11
N PRO A 27 19.32 3.72 2.18
CA PRO A 27 19.56 5.08 1.68
C PRO A 27 20.72 5.75 2.44
N PRO A 28 21.59 6.54 1.78
CA PRO A 28 22.73 7.19 2.44
C PRO A 28 22.35 8.05 3.65
N VAL A 29 21.20 8.73 3.59
CA VAL A 29 20.67 9.52 4.71
C VAL A 29 20.36 8.65 5.94
N LEU A 30 19.83 7.45 5.74
CA LEU A 30 19.53 6.51 6.81
C LEU A 30 20.81 5.96 7.45
N ALA A 31 21.81 5.62 6.62
CA ALA A 31 23.11 5.16 7.09
C ALA A 31 23.78 6.20 8.01
N ARG A 32 23.82 7.47 7.57
CA ARG A 32 24.37 8.58 8.37
C ARG A 32 23.65 8.76 9.71
N LEU A 33 22.31 8.70 9.72
CA LEU A 33 21.54 8.79 10.97
C LEU A 33 21.89 7.66 11.95
N ILE A 34 22.11 6.46 11.44
CA ILE A 34 22.50 5.30 12.27
C ILE A 34 23.91 5.48 12.82
N GLU A 35 24.88 5.87 11.99
CA GLU A 35 26.27 6.14 12.40
C GLU A 35 26.35 7.22 13.49
N GLN A 36 25.49 8.24 13.42
CA GLN A 36 25.40 9.31 14.41
C GLN A 36 24.63 8.94 15.69
N GLY A 37 24.09 7.72 15.78
CA GLY A 37 23.26 7.29 16.91
C GLY A 37 21.87 7.96 16.96
N ALA A 38 21.45 8.63 15.87
CA ALA A 38 20.13 9.23 15.72
C ALA A 38 19.10 8.18 15.30
N LEU A 39 18.77 7.25 16.20
CA LEU A 39 17.98 6.04 15.93
C LEU A 39 16.45 6.23 15.97
N GLY A 40 15.97 7.44 16.20
CA GLY A 40 14.55 7.81 16.30
C GLY A 40 14.16 8.22 17.73
N GLN A 41 12.89 8.03 18.06
CA GLN A 41 12.33 8.48 19.35
C GLN A 41 13.09 7.93 20.57
N LYS A 42 13.58 6.69 20.50
CA LYS A 42 14.32 6.04 21.59
C LYS A 42 15.65 6.72 21.96
N THR A 43 16.26 7.45 21.03
CA THR A 43 17.48 8.24 21.26
C THR A 43 17.21 9.74 21.19
N GLY A 44 15.94 10.16 21.13
CA GLY A 44 15.53 11.56 21.06
C GLY A 44 15.74 12.24 19.69
N ALA A 45 16.33 11.57 18.71
CA ALA A 45 16.62 12.12 17.38
C ALA A 45 16.63 11.03 16.31
N GLY A 46 16.11 11.34 15.12
CA GLY A 46 16.14 10.53 13.89
C GLY A 46 15.81 11.42 12.69
N TYR A 47 14.90 11.00 11.80
CA TYR A 47 14.37 11.94 10.78
C TYR A 47 13.67 13.16 11.40
N PHE A 48 13.16 13.01 12.62
CA PHE A 48 12.65 14.10 13.44
C PHE A 48 13.38 14.15 14.78
N LYS A 49 13.43 15.34 15.38
CA LYS A 49 14.02 15.58 16.70
C LYS A 49 13.10 16.51 17.48
N LYS A 50 12.85 16.19 18.75
CA LYS A 50 12.07 17.05 19.64
C LYS A 50 13.01 17.93 20.46
N VAL A 51 12.79 19.24 20.44
CA VAL A 51 13.56 20.22 21.21
C VAL A 51 12.58 21.07 22.01
N GLY A 52 12.47 20.80 23.31
CA GLY A 52 11.42 21.41 24.14
C GLY A 52 10.02 21.07 23.63
N LYS A 53 9.27 22.10 23.19
CA LYS A 53 7.94 21.95 22.57
C LYS A 53 7.99 21.86 21.05
N ASP A 54 9.13 22.14 20.44
CA ASP A 54 9.29 22.19 18.99
C ASP A 54 9.65 20.82 18.41
N ILE A 55 9.17 20.56 17.20
CA ILE A 55 9.55 19.41 16.38
C ILE A 55 10.37 19.92 15.21
N LEU A 56 11.57 19.39 15.07
CA LEU A 56 12.45 19.63 13.94
C LEU A 56 12.49 18.41 13.04
N ARG A 57 12.75 18.61 11.74
CA ARG A 57 12.98 17.57 10.75
C ARG A 57 14.41 17.65 10.22
N LEU A 58 14.97 16.52 9.82
CA LEU A 58 16.26 16.47 9.15
C LEU A 58 16.16 17.16 7.77
N ASP A 59 17.09 18.06 7.49
CA ASP A 59 17.45 18.53 6.15
C ASP A 59 18.59 17.61 5.64
N PRO A 60 18.31 16.69 4.70
CA PRO A 60 19.29 15.68 4.28
C PRO A 60 20.49 16.27 3.54
N ASP A 61 20.34 17.45 2.92
CA ASP A 61 21.41 18.12 2.18
C ASP A 61 22.38 18.79 3.14
N LYS A 62 21.85 19.41 4.20
CA LYS A 62 22.68 20.07 5.23
C LYS A 62 23.18 19.12 6.31
N GLY A 63 22.48 18.00 6.53
CA GLY A 63 22.75 17.09 7.64
C GLY A 63 22.40 17.69 9.01
N ASP A 64 21.55 18.72 9.05
CA ASP A 64 21.11 19.39 10.28
C ASP A 64 19.58 19.46 10.36
N TYR A 65 19.05 19.87 11.50
CA TYR A 65 17.62 19.92 11.78
C TYR A 65 17.04 21.32 11.54
N VAL A 66 15.96 21.37 10.76
CA VAL A 66 15.19 22.59 10.49
C VAL A 66 13.78 22.47 11.09
N PRO A 67 13.07 23.58 11.34
CA PRO A 67 11.68 23.53 11.80
C PRO A 67 10.81 22.59 10.95
N ALA A 68 10.05 21.71 11.60
CA ALA A 68 9.06 20.87 10.92
C ALA A 68 7.75 21.66 10.71
N GLY A 69 6.69 20.99 10.24
CA GLY A 69 5.35 21.57 10.13
C GLY A 69 4.95 22.06 8.73
N ALA A 70 5.74 21.72 7.71
CA ALA A 70 5.31 21.90 6.32
C ALA A 70 3.95 21.23 6.10
N LYS A 71 3.06 21.92 5.37
CA LYS A 71 1.76 21.39 4.96
C LYS A 71 1.87 20.82 3.55
N ALA A 72 1.01 19.85 3.25
CA ALA A 72 0.84 19.41 1.88
C ALA A 72 0.39 20.57 1.00
N ASP A 73 0.72 20.50 -0.28
CA ASP A 73 0.20 21.44 -1.27
C ASP A 73 -1.35 21.33 -1.29
N PRO A 74 -2.09 22.46 -1.18
CA PRO A 74 -3.55 22.45 -1.20
C PRO A 74 -4.17 21.74 -2.41
N ILE A 75 -3.47 21.65 -3.55
CA ILE A 75 -3.96 20.88 -4.70
C ILE A 75 -3.95 19.38 -4.40
N VAL A 76 -2.92 18.87 -3.72
CA VAL A 76 -2.79 17.46 -3.37
C VAL A 76 -3.82 17.09 -2.32
N ASP A 77 -4.05 17.94 -1.31
CA ASP A 77 -5.11 17.73 -0.33
C ASP A 77 -6.50 17.60 -0.96
N ARG A 78 -6.77 18.35 -2.05
CA ARG A 78 -8.01 18.23 -2.80
C ARG A 78 -8.07 16.95 -3.63
N ILE A 79 -6.96 16.55 -4.27
CA ILE A 79 -6.88 15.30 -5.03
C ILE A 79 -7.14 14.09 -4.13
N LEU A 80 -6.56 14.06 -2.93
CA LEU A 80 -6.69 12.91 -2.01
C LEU A 80 -8.12 12.66 -1.52
N LYS A 81 -8.99 13.67 -1.59
CA LYS A 81 -10.42 13.58 -1.22
C LYS A 81 -11.33 13.12 -2.36
N LYS A 82 -10.80 12.93 -3.57
CA LYS A 82 -11.57 12.46 -4.73
C LYS A 82 -11.87 10.96 -4.64
N PRO A 83 -12.93 10.47 -5.33
CA PRO A 83 -13.16 9.04 -5.51
C PRO A 83 -11.94 8.33 -6.12
N ALA A 84 -11.78 7.03 -5.85
CA ALA A 84 -10.54 6.30 -6.17
C ALA A 84 -10.07 6.48 -7.63
N ALA A 85 -10.97 6.31 -8.61
CA ALA A 85 -10.63 6.43 -10.03
C ALA A 85 -10.13 7.84 -10.40
N GLU A 86 -10.86 8.90 -10.00
CA GLU A 86 -10.46 10.29 -10.24
C GLU A 86 -9.17 10.63 -9.48
N ARG A 87 -9.05 10.18 -8.23
CA ARG A 87 -7.87 10.41 -7.38
C ARG A 87 -6.61 9.84 -8.00
N LEU A 88 -6.61 8.57 -8.38
CA LEU A 88 -5.41 7.93 -8.96
C LEU A 88 -5.03 8.57 -10.29
N LYS A 89 -6.02 8.88 -11.14
CA LYS A 89 -5.78 9.60 -12.40
C LYS A 89 -5.09 10.95 -12.16
N LEU A 90 -5.65 11.78 -11.28
CA LEU A 90 -5.11 13.10 -10.97
C LEU A 90 -3.71 13.02 -10.34
N LEU A 91 -3.45 12.02 -9.49
CA LEU A 91 -2.11 11.81 -8.92
C LEU A 91 -1.07 11.49 -10.01
N ARG A 92 -1.40 10.56 -10.92
CA ARG A 92 -0.51 10.13 -12.00
C ARG A 92 -0.24 11.23 -13.02
N GLU A 93 -1.27 11.95 -13.44
CA GLU A 93 -1.19 12.95 -14.51
C GLU A 93 -0.64 14.31 -14.02
N SER A 94 -0.47 14.48 -12.71
CA SER A 94 0.02 15.73 -12.14
C SER A 94 1.53 15.93 -12.36
N ALA A 95 1.90 17.18 -12.65
CA ALA A 95 3.29 17.63 -12.62
C ALA A 95 3.76 18.03 -11.20
N ASN A 96 2.88 18.00 -10.20
CA ASN A 96 3.23 18.35 -8.83
C ASN A 96 4.08 17.23 -8.19
N PRO A 97 5.28 17.51 -7.66
CA PRO A 97 6.15 16.48 -7.09
C PRO A 97 5.54 15.70 -5.92
N GLN A 98 4.69 16.32 -5.10
CA GLN A 98 4.02 15.63 -3.99
C GLN A 98 2.96 14.65 -4.51
N ALA A 99 2.23 15.02 -5.58
CA ALA A 99 1.28 14.12 -6.23
C ALA A 99 1.99 12.92 -6.89
N GLN A 100 3.09 13.18 -7.60
CA GLN A 100 3.92 12.14 -8.21
C GLN A 100 4.52 11.19 -7.17
N PHE A 101 4.93 11.71 -6.01
CA PHE A 101 5.42 10.91 -4.90
C PHE A 101 4.36 9.94 -4.37
N VAL A 102 3.12 10.42 -4.16
CA VAL A 102 2.02 9.55 -3.73
C VAL A 102 1.65 8.52 -4.80
N TRP A 103 1.60 8.92 -6.08
CA TRP A 103 1.39 7.98 -7.17
C TRP A 103 2.47 6.89 -7.21
N ALA A 104 3.74 7.25 -7.03
CA ALA A 104 4.84 6.30 -7.03
C ALA A 104 4.67 5.22 -5.95
N ILE A 105 4.37 5.62 -4.71
CA ILE A 105 4.12 4.68 -3.60
C ILE A 105 2.99 3.71 -3.96
N LEU A 106 1.88 4.22 -4.49
CA LEU A 106 0.71 3.40 -4.84
C LEU A 106 1.01 2.45 -5.99
N ARG A 107 1.58 2.95 -7.09
CA ARG A 107 2.00 2.15 -8.25
C ARG A 107 2.94 1.04 -7.84
N ASP A 108 3.99 1.35 -7.10
CA ASP A 108 4.99 0.35 -6.71
C ASP A 108 4.42 -0.65 -5.70
N SER A 109 3.48 -0.23 -4.84
CA SER A 109 2.71 -1.17 -4.00
C SER A 109 1.86 -2.12 -4.84
N PHE A 110 1.09 -1.62 -5.82
CA PHE A 110 0.29 -2.46 -6.72
C PHE A 110 1.15 -3.44 -7.51
N HIS A 111 2.27 -2.95 -8.03
CA HIS A 111 3.24 -3.76 -8.75
C HIS A 111 3.78 -4.89 -7.87
N TYR A 112 4.28 -4.56 -6.68
CA TYR A 112 4.85 -5.54 -5.74
C TYR A 112 3.83 -6.62 -5.35
N VAL A 113 2.62 -6.22 -4.93
CA VAL A 113 1.63 -7.20 -4.49
C VAL A 113 1.17 -8.10 -5.64
N ALA A 114 1.08 -7.59 -6.88
CA ALA A 114 0.70 -8.41 -8.02
C ALA A 114 1.77 -9.46 -8.37
N VAL A 115 3.05 -9.06 -8.38
CA VAL A 115 4.18 -9.94 -8.68
C VAL A 115 4.27 -11.08 -7.67
N HIS A 116 4.16 -10.77 -6.38
CA HIS A 116 4.40 -11.76 -5.33
C HIS A 116 3.15 -12.54 -4.89
N LEU A 117 1.93 -12.15 -5.30
CA LEU A 117 0.70 -12.71 -4.74
C LEU A 117 0.66 -14.25 -4.71
N ALA A 118 1.20 -14.92 -5.74
CA ALA A 118 1.22 -16.40 -5.81
C ALA A 118 2.12 -17.08 -4.77
N GLU A 119 3.07 -16.34 -4.20
CA GLU A 119 4.11 -16.87 -3.32
C GLU A 119 3.87 -16.50 -1.85
N ILE A 120 3.30 -15.32 -1.59
CA ILE A 120 3.23 -14.75 -0.23
C ILE A 120 1.85 -14.88 0.45
N ALA A 121 0.82 -15.30 -0.30
CA ALA A 121 -0.54 -15.40 0.23
C ALA A 121 -1.40 -16.40 -0.56
N ASP A 122 -2.45 -16.93 0.09
CA ASP A 122 -3.41 -17.84 -0.56
C ASP A 122 -4.31 -17.09 -1.55
N SER A 123 -4.68 -15.84 -1.26
CA SER A 123 -5.54 -15.01 -2.10
C SER A 123 -5.29 -13.51 -1.91
N ALA A 124 -5.80 -12.69 -2.84
CA ALA A 124 -5.74 -11.22 -2.74
C ALA A 124 -6.38 -10.69 -1.45
N ARG A 125 -7.35 -11.42 -0.87
CA ARG A 125 -8.01 -11.05 0.40
C ARG A 125 -7.02 -10.96 1.54
N ASP A 126 -6.08 -11.90 1.57
CA ASP A 126 -5.16 -12.05 2.70
C ASP A 126 -4.16 -10.89 2.72
N ILE A 127 -3.74 -10.41 1.55
CA ILE A 127 -2.93 -9.19 1.40
C ILE A 127 -3.72 -7.97 1.87
N ASP A 128 -4.95 -7.79 1.41
CA ASP A 128 -5.73 -6.61 1.79
C ASP A 128 -6.03 -6.57 3.29
N PHE A 129 -6.37 -7.71 3.91
CA PHE A 129 -6.53 -7.80 5.36
C PHE A 129 -5.22 -7.59 6.12
N ALA A 130 -4.10 -8.13 5.63
CA ALA A 130 -2.79 -7.87 6.24
C ALA A 130 -2.45 -6.38 6.24
N MET A 131 -2.76 -5.66 5.15
CA MET A 131 -2.55 -4.21 5.08
C MET A 131 -3.52 -3.42 5.95
N ARG A 132 -4.79 -3.81 6.02
CA ARG A 132 -5.80 -3.13 6.85
C ARG A 132 -5.53 -3.32 8.34
N TRP A 133 -5.28 -4.55 8.78
CA TRP A 133 -5.12 -4.86 10.20
C TRP A 133 -3.69 -4.70 10.71
N GLY A 134 -2.69 -4.99 9.87
CA GLY A 134 -1.28 -4.91 10.24
C GLY A 134 -0.70 -3.51 10.11
N PHE A 135 -1.13 -2.76 9.09
CA PHE A 135 -0.59 -1.44 8.77
C PHE A 135 -1.61 -0.30 8.89
N GLY A 136 -2.83 -0.60 9.35
CA GLY A 136 -3.86 0.41 9.58
C GLY A 136 -4.35 1.09 8.30
N MET A 137 -4.18 0.45 7.14
CA MET A 137 -4.71 1.00 5.89
C MET A 137 -6.24 0.97 5.90
N LYS A 138 -6.87 2.02 5.39
CA LYS A 138 -8.35 2.08 5.30
C LYS A 138 -8.91 0.97 4.39
N GLN A 139 -8.24 0.74 3.27
CA GLN A 139 -8.55 -0.27 2.27
C GLN A 139 -7.23 -0.90 1.80
N GLY A 140 -7.25 -2.16 1.39
CA GLY A 140 -6.06 -2.83 0.89
C GLY A 140 -5.64 -2.34 -0.51
N PRO A 141 -4.41 -2.67 -0.95
CA PRO A 141 -3.91 -2.29 -2.27
C PRO A 141 -4.76 -2.86 -3.40
N PHE A 142 -5.25 -4.10 -3.30
CA PHE A 142 -6.08 -4.68 -4.37
C PHE A 142 -7.49 -4.08 -4.38
N GLU A 143 -8.11 -3.86 -3.21
CA GLU A 143 -9.35 -3.10 -3.10
C GLU A 143 -9.24 -1.73 -3.76
N LEU A 144 -8.18 -0.95 -3.48
CA LEU A 144 -7.98 0.36 -4.10
C LEU A 144 -7.79 0.29 -5.61
N TRP A 145 -7.00 -0.66 -6.08
CA TRP A 145 -6.80 -0.86 -7.51
C TRP A 145 -8.13 -1.19 -8.20
N GLN A 146 -8.87 -2.17 -7.68
CA GLN A 146 -10.17 -2.57 -8.22
C GLN A 146 -11.19 -1.41 -8.20
N GLU A 147 -11.30 -0.67 -7.09
CA GLU A 147 -12.19 0.49 -6.96
C GLU A 147 -11.86 1.60 -7.97
N ALA A 148 -10.57 1.81 -8.25
CA ALA A 148 -10.11 2.82 -9.20
C ALA A 148 -10.27 2.43 -10.67
N GLY A 149 -10.61 1.17 -10.97
CA GLY A 149 -10.74 0.63 -12.31
C GLY A 149 -9.55 -0.24 -12.69
N TRP A 150 -9.73 -1.56 -12.56
CA TRP A 150 -8.67 -2.56 -12.69
C TRP A 150 -7.83 -2.43 -13.96
N ALA A 151 -8.47 -2.51 -15.14
CA ALA A 151 -7.77 -2.50 -16.43
C ALA A 151 -7.00 -1.19 -16.67
N GLN A 152 -7.61 -0.06 -16.31
CA GLN A 152 -6.98 1.24 -16.52
C GLN A 152 -5.75 1.42 -15.64
N VAL A 153 -5.83 1.04 -14.36
CA VAL A 153 -4.70 1.11 -13.42
C VAL A 153 -3.62 0.10 -13.81
N ALA A 154 -3.98 -1.10 -14.26
CA ALA A 154 -3.03 -2.09 -14.77
C ALA A 154 -2.21 -1.53 -15.94
N GLN A 155 -2.88 -0.86 -16.89
CA GLN A 155 -2.21 -0.20 -17.99
C GLN A 155 -1.29 0.93 -17.52
N TRP A 156 -1.72 1.76 -16.56
CA TRP A 156 -0.89 2.83 -16.03
C TRP A 156 0.37 2.32 -15.32
N VAL A 157 0.25 1.23 -14.55
CA VAL A 157 1.40 0.59 -13.90
C VAL A 157 2.34 0.01 -14.96
N LYS A 158 1.81 -0.67 -15.98
CA LYS A 158 2.60 -1.19 -17.11
C LYS A 158 3.36 -0.07 -17.84
N ASP A 159 2.69 1.02 -18.19
CA ASP A 159 3.29 2.17 -18.88
C ASP A 159 4.45 2.76 -18.06
N ASP A 160 4.28 2.86 -16.74
CA ASP A 160 5.31 3.41 -15.85
C ASP A 160 6.48 2.43 -15.64
N ILE A 161 6.24 1.11 -15.67
CA ILE A 161 7.31 0.09 -15.70
C ILE A 161 8.11 0.23 -17.01
N ASP A 162 7.42 0.26 -18.15
CA ASP A 162 8.04 0.38 -19.49
C ASP A 162 8.84 1.69 -19.63
N ALA A 163 8.36 2.77 -18.98
CA ALA A 163 9.04 4.06 -18.94
C ALA A 163 10.17 4.15 -17.90
N GLY A 164 10.47 3.06 -17.17
CA GLY A 164 11.54 3.02 -16.17
C GLY A 164 11.27 3.85 -14.90
N LYS A 165 10.01 4.11 -14.57
CA LYS A 165 9.60 4.90 -13.40
C LYS A 165 9.30 4.05 -12.16
N ALA A 166 9.08 2.75 -12.33
CA ALA A 166 8.81 1.81 -11.25
C ALA A 166 10.12 1.37 -10.55
N LEU A 167 10.01 0.87 -9.32
CA LEU A 167 11.16 0.35 -8.56
C LEU A 167 11.76 -0.94 -9.15
N SER A 168 10.98 -1.66 -9.94
CA SER A 168 11.40 -2.89 -10.63
C SER A 168 10.96 -2.87 -12.09
N ALA A 169 11.77 -3.51 -12.94
CA ALA A 169 11.45 -3.74 -14.35
C ALA A 169 10.70 -5.08 -14.59
N ALA A 170 10.37 -5.83 -13.53
CA ALA A 170 9.54 -7.02 -13.66
C ALA A 170 8.20 -6.66 -14.32
N PRO A 171 7.69 -7.48 -15.24
CA PRO A 171 6.38 -7.25 -15.81
C PRO A 171 5.29 -7.58 -14.79
N LEU A 172 4.17 -6.85 -14.87
CA LEU A 172 2.94 -7.30 -14.22
C LEU A 172 2.56 -8.70 -14.74
N PRO A 173 2.13 -9.63 -13.86
CA PRO A 173 1.77 -10.98 -14.29
C PRO A 173 0.59 -11.02 -15.27
N ALA A 174 0.56 -12.03 -16.14
CA ALA A 174 -0.48 -12.17 -17.17
C ALA A 174 -1.92 -12.20 -16.61
N TRP A 175 -2.13 -12.75 -15.41
CA TRP A 175 -3.45 -12.80 -14.76
C TRP A 175 -4.04 -11.41 -14.48
N VAL A 176 -3.22 -10.36 -14.48
CA VAL A 176 -3.66 -8.98 -14.30
C VAL A 176 -4.37 -8.46 -15.56
N PHE A 177 -3.93 -8.87 -16.74
CA PHE A 177 -4.43 -8.37 -18.04
C PHE A 177 -5.45 -9.30 -18.69
N ASP A 178 -5.38 -10.60 -18.42
CA ASP A 178 -6.18 -11.62 -19.09
C ASP A 178 -6.93 -12.53 -18.12
N GLY A 179 -8.02 -13.11 -18.61
CA GLY A 179 -8.81 -14.11 -17.91
C GLY A 179 -9.74 -13.52 -16.84
N PRO A 180 -10.13 -14.32 -15.84
CA PRO A 180 -11.29 -14.02 -15.02
C PRO A 180 -11.10 -12.79 -14.12
N VAL A 181 -9.88 -12.35 -13.81
CA VAL A 181 -9.68 -11.10 -13.05
C VAL A 181 -9.97 -9.89 -13.94
N ALA A 182 -9.34 -9.83 -15.12
CA ALA A 182 -9.52 -8.74 -16.05
C ALA A 182 -10.96 -8.65 -16.58
N GLU A 183 -11.58 -9.78 -16.92
CA GLU A 183 -12.93 -9.86 -17.48
C GLU A 183 -14.04 -9.34 -16.54
N GLY A 184 -13.85 -9.40 -15.22
CA GLY A 184 -14.81 -8.80 -14.27
C GLY A 184 -14.22 -7.69 -13.43
N GLY A 185 -13.16 -7.06 -13.93
CA GLY A 185 -12.70 -5.79 -13.41
C GLY A 185 -12.11 -5.86 -12.00
N GLY A 186 -11.56 -7.00 -11.57
CA GLY A 186 -10.82 -7.07 -10.30
C GLY A 186 -10.70 -8.45 -9.67
N VAL A 187 -10.01 -8.46 -8.53
CA VAL A 187 -9.64 -9.68 -7.78
C VAL A 187 -10.63 -10.06 -6.70
N HIS A 188 -11.63 -9.23 -6.42
CA HIS A 188 -12.69 -9.52 -5.46
C HIS A 188 -14.05 -9.57 -6.14
N ARG A 189 -14.77 -10.65 -5.88
CA ARG A 189 -16.11 -10.92 -6.40
C ARG A 189 -16.97 -11.61 -5.35
N PRO A 190 -18.29 -11.74 -5.58
CA PRO A 190 -19.17 -12.44 -4.65
C PRO A 190 -18.73 -13.89 -4.38
N GLU A 191 -18.15 -14.56 -5.38
CA GLU A 191 -17.68 -15.94 -5.25
C GLU A 191 -16.39 -16.07 -4.43
N GLY A 192 -15.63 -14.97 -4.27
CA GLY A 192 -14.40 -14.97 -3.49
C GLY A 192 -13.33 -14.00 -3.99
N SER A 193 -12.09 -14.26 -3.58
CA SER A 193 -10.93 -13.45 -3.93
C SER A 193 -9.93 -14.24 -4.77
N TRP A 194 -9.33 -13.61 -5.76
CA TRP A 194 -8.43 -14.27 -6.70
C TRP A 194 -7.22 -14.90 -5.99
N SER A 195 -6.94 -16.14 -6.34
CA SER A 195 -5.70 -16.84 -6.00
C SER A 195 -4.98 -17.19 -7.30
N PRO A 196 -3.84 -16.55 -7.62
CA PRO A 196 -3.06 -16.90 -8.80
C PRO A 196 -2.44 -18.30 -8.69
N ALA A 197 -2.10 -18.77 -7.48
CA ALA A 197 -1.60 -20.12 -7.24
C ALA A 197 -2.67 -21.19 -7.57
N ALA A 198 -3.91 -20.98 -7.13
CA ALA A 198 -5.02 -21.89 -7.42
C ALA A 198 -5.73 -21.61 -8.76
N ARG A 199 -5.40 -20.50 -9.44
CA ARG A 199 -6.01 -20.00 -10.68
C ARG A 199 -7.54 -19.91 -10.62
N ARG A 200 -8.09 -19.50 -9.47
CA ARG A 200 -9.53 -19.37 -9.24
C ARG A 200 -9.82 -18.34 -8.15
N PHE A 201 -11.07 -17.89 -8.09
CA PHE A 201 -11.56 -17.18 -6.90
C PHE A 201 -11.74 -18.18 -5.75
N VAL A 202 -11.14 -17.85 -4.61
CA VAL A 202 -11.20 -18.65 -3.39
C VAL A 202 -12.27 -18.04 -2.47
N PRO A 203 -13.30 -18.81 -2.08
CA PRO A 203 -14.35 -18.32 -1.20
C PRO A 203 -13.79 -17.99 0.20
N ARG A 204 -14.61 -17.40 1.05
CA ARG A 204 -14.24 -17.22 2.45
C ARG A 204 -14.05 -18.57 3.13
N SER A 205 -13.11 -18.64 4.07
CA SER A 205 -12.99 -19.77 4.97
C SER A 205 -14.28 -19.99 5.79
N THR A 206 -14.69 -21.24 5.93
CA THR A 206 -15.88 -21.68 6.65
C THR A 206 -15.57 -22.22 8.04
N LEU A 207 -14.39 -21.91 8.58
CA LEU A 207 -14.00 -22.34 9.93
C LEU A 207 -15.00 -21.87 10.99
N PRO A 208 -15.28 -22.69 12.03
CA PRO A 208 -16.30 -22.36 13.05
C PRO A 208 -16.10 -21.02 13.77
N VAL A 209 -14.87 -20.50 13.83
CA VAL A 209 -14.58 -19.19 14.42
C VAL A 209 -15.24 -18.04 13.68
N TYR A 210 -15.38 -18.12 12.35
CA TYR A 210 -15.99 -17.07 11.54
C TYR A 210 -17.51 -17.02 11.71
N ALA A 211 -18.15 -18.15 12.04
CA ALA A 211 -19.57 -18.17 12.38
C ALA A 211 -19.91 -17.39 13.66
N ARG A 212 -18.90 -17.05 14.48
CA ARG A 212 -19.07 -16.21 15.68
C ARG A 212 -19.03 -14.71 15.35
N GLN A 213 -18.65 -14.33 14.15
CA GLN A 213 -18.62 -12.93 13.71
C GLN A 213 -20.01 -12.56 13.20
N ALA A 214 -20.76 -11.74 13.95
CA ALA A 214 -22.06 -11.22 13.50
C ALA A 214 -21.91 -10.40 12.20
N PHE A 215 -20.80 -9.68 12.07
CA PHE A 215 -20.38 -8.97 10.88
C PHE A 215 -18.97 -9.39 10.50
N PRO A 216 -18.84 -10.45 9.67
CA PRO A 216 -17.53 -10.88 9.20
C PRO A 216 -16.89 -9.78 8.36
N GLU A 217 -15.62 -9.45 8.60
CA GLU A 217 -14.92 -8.42 7.80
C GLU A 217 -14.99 -8.76 6.31
N ALA A 218 -15.32 -7.78 5.47
CA ALA A 218 -15.54 -7.94 4.05
C ALA A 218 -14.50 -7.19 3.24
N VAL A 219 -14.33 -7.64 1.99
CA VAL A 219 -13.57 -6.90 0.98
C VAL A 219 -14.53 -6.29 -0.02
N LEU A 220 -14.08 -5.27 -0.74
CA LEU A 220 -14.80 -4.69 -1.88
C LEU A 220 -15.38 -5.80 -2.79
N GLY A 221 -16.65 -5.70 -3.16
CA GLY A 221 -17.27 -6.64 -4.13
C GLY A 221 -17.62 -8.03 -3.58
N SER A 222 -17.51 -8.28 -2.27
CA SER A 222 -17.86 -9.59 -1.68
C SER A 222 -19.35 -9.77 -1.34
N ASP A 223 -20.24 -8.88 -1.80
CA ASP A 223 -21.68 -8.84 -1.49
C ASP A 223 -22.05 -8.97 0.01
N ALA A 224 -21.12 -8.62 0.90
CA ALA A 224 -21.35 -8.70 2.33
C ALA A 224 -22.34 -7.61 2.77
N ALA A 225 -23.25 -7.99 3.67
CA ALA A 225 -24.16 -7.04 4.28
C ALA A 225 -23.36 -5.96 5.04
N SER A 226 -23.60 -4.69 4.71
CA SER A 226 -22.99 -3.58 5.44
C SER A 226 -23.51 -3.61 6.90
N PRO A 227 -22.62 -3.59 7.92
CA PRO A 227 -23.06 -3.68 9.32
C PRO A 227 -24.09 -2.62 9.70
N LEU A 228 -23.92 -1.39 9.20
CA LEU A 228 -24.83 -0.27 9.44
C LEU A 228 -26.17 -0.37 8.68
N LYS A 229 -26.34 -1.36 7.79
CA LYS A 229 -27.55 -1.58 7.00
C LYS A 229 -28.19 -2.96 7.24
N ALA A 230 -27.58 -3.79 8.09
CA ALA A 230 -27.96 -5.18 8.27
C ALA A 230 -29.01 -5.39 9.39
N GLY A 231 -29.43 -4.32 10.07
CA GLY A 231 -30.43 -4.36 11.14
C GLY A 231 -31.07 -3.00 11.38
N THR A 232 -31.86 -2.91 12.45
CA THR A 232 -32.45 -1.64 12.91
C THR A 232 -31.44 -0.88 13.75
N GLU A 233 -31.16 0.37 13.38
CA GLU A 233 -30.38 1.28 14.20
C GLU A 233 -31.20 1.69 15.42
N GLU A 234 -30.86 1.15 16.60
CA GLU A 234 -31.48 1.55 17.88
C GLU A 234 -30.85 2.83 18.44
N TYR A 235 -29.56 3.05 18.15
CA TYR A 235 -28.79 4.19 18.63
C TYR A 235 -27.58 4.45 17.72
N ARG A 236 -27.32 5.73 17.43
CA ARG A 236 -26.14 6.23 16.73
C ARG A 236 -25.49 7.32 17.58
N ASN A 237 -24.20 7.17 17.87
CA ASN A 237 -23.40 8.22 18.50
C ASN A 237 -22.92 9.24 17.45
N ASP A 238 -22.44 10.38 17.93
CA ASP A 238 -21.98 11.48 17.06
C ASP A 238 -20.57 11.25 16.45
N GLU A 239 -19.92 10.11 16.74
CA GLU A 239 -18.61 9.70 16.21
C GLU A 239 -18.71 8.87 14.93
#